data_AF-A0A954PWL2-F1
#
_entry.id   AF-A0A954PWL2-F1
#
_cell.length_a   1.000
_cell.length_b   1.000
_cell.length_c   1.000
_cell.angle_alpha   90.00
_cell.angle_beta   90.00
_cell.angle_gamma   90.00
#
_symmetry.space_group_name_H-M   'P 1'
#
loop_
_entity.id
_entity.type
_entity.pdbx_description
1 polymer ?
#
loop_
_entity_poly.entity_id
_entity_poly.type
_entity_poly.pdbx_seq_one_letter_code
_entity_poly.pdbx_strand_id
1 'polypeptide(L)'
;MRNNQRHVVKLIGLIGLVSCVGCATLPPAPAIPAAPPTSAAAGATTIVAVAPPAAPGMTLPQFLGLDLVFGGVRQVGTRVRNRLGTRFPGLEAKPPIRSITDPANTGPDASPAVKAAAEAKAEDDQAPQKAKAIRYLASRGCGECYPDTEDAMIAAMDDCSEVIRYEAVKGLRSSVGGTCQCCRENSCCTPKLLKKLYELAYERNDAGCYLESSARVRRNARLVICSCGGVPSDGIESVPVEGPASGDSAPVPAGEIAPPVAATTDQPTSQSPSQSEDAVEETSQSVAAADDHPIAVVGMVTETTSTKLPTATTAGFVLPADFDVPPQSDNESFRRE
;
A
#
# COMPACT_ATOMS: atom_id res chain seq x y z
N MET A 1 -25.87 -34.09 12.96
CA MET A 1 -26.14 -32.72 12.46
C MET A 1 -25.44 -32.35 11.14
N ARG A 2 -24.45 -33.10 10.63
CA ARG A 2 -23.74 -32.76 9.36
C ARG A 2 -24.50 -33.09 8.05
N ASN A 3 -25.60 -33.84 8.11
CA ASN A 3 -26.29 -34.29 6.88
C ASN A 3 -27.31 -33.27 6.31
N ASN A 4 -27.83 -32.35 7.13
CA ASN A 4 -28.80 -31.34 6.66
C ASN A 4 -28.17 -30.16 5.92
N GLN A 5 -26.87 -29.89 6.12
CA GLN A 5 -26.19 -28.75 5.49
C GLN A 5 -25.95 -28.96 3.98
N ARG A 6 -25.81 -30.22 3.53
CA ARG A 6 -25.60 -30.57 2.12
C ARG A 6 -26.85 -30.40 1.26
N HIS A 7 -28.04 -30.53 1.84
CA HIS A 7 -29.30 -30.34 1.11
C HIS A 7 -29.67 -28.87 0.93
N VAL A 8 -29.35 -28.01 1.91
CA VAL A 8 -29.61 -26.57 1.82
C VAL A 8 -28.71 -25.90 0.77
N VAL A 9 -27.43 -26.29 0.68
CA VAL A 9 -26.51 -25.76 -0.35
C VAL A 9 -26.93 -26.17 -1.76
N LYS A 10 -27.44 -27.41 -1.96
CA LYS A 10 -27.94 -27.86 -3.26
C LYS A 10 -29.25 -27.17 -3.68
N LEU A 11 -30.11 -26.80 -2.72
CA LEU A 11 -31.36 -26.09 -3.02
C LEU A 11 -31.12 -24.62 -3.40
N ILE A 12 -30.15 -23.95 -2.77
CA ILE A 12 -29.79 -22.56 -3.10
C ILE A 12 -29.10 -22.46 -4.48
N GLY A 13 -28.32 -23.48 -4.88
CA GLY A 13 -27.71 -23.53 -6.21
C GLY A 13 -28.71 -23.68 -7.36
N LEU A 14 -29.92 -24.20 -7.11
CA LEU A 14 -30.92 -24.46 -8.15
C LEU A 14 -31.81 -23.24 -8.45
N ILE A 15 -31.94 -22.30 -7.51
CA ILE A 15 -32.73 -21.07 -7.69
C ILE A 15 -31.92 -19.99 -8.47
N GLY A 16 -30.58 -20.04 -8.43
CA GLY A 16 -29.72 -19.11 -9.17
C GLY A 16 -29.62 -19.38 -10.69
N LEU A 17 -30.04 -20.56 -11.16
CA LEU A 17 -29.86 -20.99 -12.55
C LEU A 17 -31.05 -20.65 -13.47
N VAL A 18 -32.15 -20.12 -12.94
CA VAL A 18 -33.37 -19.80 -13.71
C VAL A 18 -33.43 -18.34 -14.19
N SER A 19 -32.48 -17.50 -13.80
CA SER A 19 -32.55 -16.04 -14.05
C SER A 19 -31.73 -15.54 -15.25
N CYS A 20 -31.02 -16.41 -16.00
CA CYS A 20 -30.05 -15.98 -17.02
C CYS A 20 -30.33 -16.47 -18.46
N VAL A 21 -31.57 -16.86 -18.79
CA VAL A 21 -31.94 -17.23 -20.18
C VAL A 21 -32.82 -16.13 -20.76
N GLY A 22 -32.19 -15.10 -21.34
CA GLY A 22 -32.92 -13.98 -21.94
C GLY A 22 -32.07 -12.88 -22.55
N CYS A 23 -30.89 -13.16 -23.11
CA CYS A 23 -30.18 -12.18 -23.93
C CYS A 23 -30.65 -12.30 -25.38
N ALA A 24 -31.64 -11.48 -25.74
CA ALA A 24 -31.97 -11.23 -27.15
C ALA A 24 -30.82 -10.47 -27.80
N THR A 25 -30.15 -11.10 -28.76
CA THR A 25 -29.17 -10.46 -29.64
C THR A 25 -29.84 -9.32 -30.40
N LEU A 26 -29.52 -8.08 -30.03
CA LEU A 26 -29.90 -6.89 -30.80
C LEU A 26 -29.08 -6.83 -32.10
N PRO A 27 -29.71 -6.46 -33.23
CA PRO A 27 -29.01 -6.26 -34.48
C PRO A 27 -28.00 -5.11 -34.37
N PRO A 28 -26.88 -5.17 -35.11
CA PRO A 28 -25.87 -4.12 -35.11
C PRO A 28 -26.47 -2.78 -35.56
N ALA A 29 -26.19 -1.73 -34.79
CA ALA A 29 -26.61 -0.37 -35.10
C ALA A 29 -26.01 0.10 -36.45
N PRO A 30 -26.76 0.81 -37.28
CA PRO A 30 -26.25 1.36 -38.55
C PRO A 30 -25.12 2.35 -38.28
N ALA A 31 -24.08 2.27 -39.12
CA ALA A 31 -22.89 3.14 -39.04
C ALA A 31 -23.31 4.62 -39.10
N ILE A 32 -22.91 5.38 -38.08
CA ILE A 32 -23.10 6.83 -38.04
C ILE A 32 -22.14 7.43 -39.09
N PRO A 33 -22.63 8.24 -40.05
CA PRO A 33 -21.79 8.89 -41.03
C PRO A 33 -20.78 9.82 -40.35
N ALA A 34 -19.52 9.74 -40.79
CA ALA A 34 -18.42 10.56 -40.29
C ALA A 34 -18.78 12.05 -40.37
N ALA A 35 -18.70 12.74 -39.24
CA ALA A 35 -18.93 14.18 -39.19
C ALA A 35 -17.86 14.92 -40.02
N PRO A 36 -18.25 15.94 -40.80
CA PRO A 36 -17.31 16.72 -41.59
C PRO A 36 -16.35 17.53 -40.68
N PRO A 37 -15.12 17.82 -41.15
CA PRO A 37 -14.16 18.61 -40.38
C PRO A 37 -14.68 20.03 -40.14
N THR A 38 -15.03 20.35 -38.89
CA THR A 38 -15.40 21.69 -38.44
C THR A 38 -14.17 22.51 -38.10
N SER A 39 -13.44 22.94 -39.13
CA SER A 39 -12.52 24.07 -39.03
C SER A 39 -12.33 24.71 -40.41
N ALA A 40 -13.08 25.79 -40.65
CA ALA A 40 -12.85 26.67 -41.79
C ALA A 40 -12.14 27.94 -41.29
N ALA A 41 -10.90 28.14 -41.71
CA ALA A 41 -10.14 29.35 -41.42
C ALA A 41 -10.36 30.38 -42.54
N ALA A 42 -10.96 31.52 -42.22
CA ALA A 42 -11.07 32.67 -43.10
C ALA A 42 -10.46 33.89 -42.39
N GLY A 43 -9.19 34.18 -42.67
CA GLY A 43 -8.49 35.35 -42.12
C GLY A 43 -8.01 35.21 -40.66
N ALA A 44 -7.77 36.36 -40.01
CA ALA A 44 -7.13 36.46 -38.70
C ALA A 44 -8.08 36.29 -37.49
N THR A 45 -9.32 35.86 -37.71
CA THR A 45 -10.30 35.63 -36.63
C THR A 45 -10.75 34.17 -36.61
N THR A 46 -10.28 33.42 -35.62
CA THR A 46 -10.66 32.03 -35.36
C THR A 46 -12.07 31.98 -34.78
N ILE A 47 -13.06 31.59 -35.59
CA ILE A 47 -14.43 31.36 -35.12
C ILE A 47 -14.51 29.94 -34.56
N VAL A 48 -14.52 29.82 -33.22
CA VAL A 48 -14.75 28.55 -32.53
C VAL A 48 -16.26 28.29 -32.52
N ALA A 49 -16.72 27.36 -33.35
CA ALA A 49 -18.09 26.86 -33.27
C ALA A 49 -18.23 26.03 -31.97
N VAL A 50 -18.85 26.62 -30.95
CA VAL A 50 -19.22 25.90 -29.72
C VAL A 50 -20.31 24.90 -30.08
N ALA A 51 -19.96 23.61 -30.12
CA ALA A 51 -20.93 22.55 -30.33
C ALA A 51 -21.97 22.58 -29.19
N PRO A 52 -23.27 22.45 -29.49
CA PRO A 52 -24.30 22.39 -28.45
C PRO A 52 -24.02 21.19 -27.53
N PRO A 53 -24.24 21.33 -26.20
CA PRO A 53 -23.95 20.27 -25.25
C PRO A 53 -24.71 19.00 -25.64
N ALA A 54 -23.99 17.89 -25.79
CA ALA A 54 -24.57 16.60 -26.09
C ALA A 54 -25.68 16.28 -25.08
N ALA A 55 -26.85 15.90 -25.58
CA ALA A 55 -27.99 15.54 -24.74
C ALA A 55 -27.55 14.46 -23.73
N PRO A 56 -27.91 14.58 -22.44
CA PRO A 56 -27.48 13.63 -21.42
C PRO A 56 -27.95 12.23 -21.81
N GLY A 57 -26.99 11.32 -22.00
CA GLY A 57 -27.27 9.94 -22.38
C GLY A 57 -28.15 9.29 -21.31
N MET A 58 -29.40 8.97 -21.65
CA MET A 58 -30.29 8.25 -20.75
C MET A 58 -29.75 6.83 -20.57
N THR A 59 -29.62 6.39 -19.32
CA THR A 59 -29.18 5.01 -19.06
C THR A 59 -30.32 4.03 -19.38
N LEU A 60 -29.99 2.83 -19.86
CA LEU A 60 -30.95 1.79 -20.23
C LEU A 60 -32.03 1.48 -19.15
N PRO A 61 -31.72 1.40 -17.83
CA PRO A 61 -32.76 1.25 -16.79
C PRO A 61 -33.68 2.47 -16.66
N GLN A 62 -33.17 3.67 -16.96
CA GLN A 62 -33.92 4.91 -16.97
C GLN A 62 -34.86 4.98 -18.18
N PHE A 63 -34.41 4.45 -19.33
CA PHE A 63 -35.24 4.28 -20.52
C PHE A 63 -36.36 3.24 -20.32
N LEU A 64 -36.07 2.15 -19.58
CA LEU A 64 -37.06 1.13 -19.23
C LEU A 64 -38.00 1.56 -18.08
N GLY A 65 -37.85 2.77 -17.53
CA GLY A 65 -38.69 3.26 -16.43
C GLY A 65 -38.50 2.51 -15.10
N LEU A 66 -37.48 1.66 -14.99
CA LEU A 66 -37.19 0.89 -13.78
C LEU A 66 -36.80 1.83 -12.62
N ASP A 67 -36.20 2.97 -12.93
CA ASP A 67 -35.90 4.01 -11.93
C ASP A 67 -37.16 4.58 -11.26
N LEU A 68 -38.29 4.68 -11.99
CA LEU A 68 -39.56 5.11 -11.39
C LEU A 68 -40.13 4.02 -10.47
N VAL A 69 -40.02 2.75 -10.88
CA VAL A 69 -40.54 1.61 -10.11
C VAL A 69 -39.73 1.40 -8.83
N PHE A 70 -38.39 1.34 -8.92
CA PHE A 70 -37.54 1.12 -7.75
C PHE A 70 -37.33 2.38 -6.90
N GLY A 71 -37.32 3.57 -7.52
CA GLY A 71 -37.26 4.85 -6.81
C GLY A 71 -38.49 5.07 -5.92
N GLY A 72 -39.68 4.69 -6.40
CA GLY A 72 -40.92 4.74 -5.62
C GLY A 72 -40.89 3.85 -4.37
N VAL A 73 -40.37 2.63 -4.49
CA VAL A 73 -40.28 1.68 -3.36
C VAL A 73 -39.36 2.20 -2.26
N ARG A 74 -38.23 2.82 -2.60
CA ARG A 74 -37.33 3.46 -1.61
C ARG A 74 -37.99 4.63 -0.88
N GLN A 75 -38.74 5.48 -1.59
CA GLN A 75 -39.46 6.60 -0.97
C GLN A 75 -40.61 6.13 -0.06
N VAL A 76 -41.35 5.11 -0.47
CA VAL A 76 -42.42 4.54 0.37
C VAL A 76 -41.82 3.88 1.62
N GLY A 77 -40.73 3.13 1.48
CA GLY A 77 -40.03 2.50 2.61
C GLY A 77 -39.53 3.51 3.65
N THR A 78 -38.94 4.62 3.20
CA THR A 78 -38.48 5.71 4.09
C THR A 78 -39.63 6.44 4.76
N ARG A 79 -40.74 6.71 4.05
CA ARG A 79 -41.94 7.31 4.66
C ARG A 79 -42.59 6.39 5.68
N VAL A 80 -42.72 5.09 5.38
CA VAL A 80 -43.28 4.10 6.30
C VAL A 80 -42.40 4.00 7.55
N ARG A 81 -41.07 3.96 7.40
CA ARG A 81 -40.13 3.93 8.52
C ARG A 81 -40.18 5.21 9.37
N ASN A 82 -40.23 6.39 8.75
CA ASN A 82 -40.40 7.66 9.47
C ASN A 82 -41.74 7.74 10.22
N ARG A 83 -42.80 7.14 9.65
CA ARG A 83 -44.13 7.10 10.28
C ARG A 83 -44.23 6.06 11.41
N LEU A 84 -43.42 5.00 11.36
CA LEU A 84 -43.28 4.01 12.42
C LEU A 84 -42.36 4.49 13.55
N GLY A 85 -41.39 5.36 13.26
CA GLY A 85 -40.48 5.96 14.24
C GLY A 85 -41.21 6.72 15.35
N THR A 86 -42.31 7.42 15.04
CA THR A 86 -43.11 8.14 16.04
C THR A 86 -43.83 7.22 17.04
N ARG A 87 -44.00 5.94 16.70
CA ARG A 87 -44.69 4.95 17.53
C ARG A 87 -43.71 4.04 18.28
N PHE A 88 -42.47 3.94 17.82
CA PHE A 88 -41.42 3.16 18.44
C PHE A 88 -40.13 4.00 18.53
N PRO A 89 -39.85 4.63 19.69
CA PRO A 89 -38.73 5.58 19.88
C PRO A 89 -37.32 4.97 19.75
N GLY A 90 -37.16 3.77 19.19
CA GLY A 90 -35.90 3.17 18.76
C GLY A 90 -35.84 2.81 17.27
N LEU A 91 -36.91 3.06 16.50
CA LEU A 91 -37.00 2.85 15.05
C LEU A 91 -36.88 4.15 14.23
N GLU A 92 -36.67 5.29 14.89
CA GLU A 92 -36.35 6.53 14.19
C GLU A 92 -35.19 6.29 13.22
N ALA A 93 -35.33 6.84 12.02
CA ALA A 93 -34.32 6.72 11.00
C ALA A 93 -33.06 7.45 11.48
N LYS A 94 -32.16 6.71 12.12
CA LYS A 94 -30.78 7.16 12.32
C LYS A 94 -30.31 7.64 10.95
N PRO A 95 -29.77 8.86 10.84
CA PRO A 95 -29.25 9.34 9.57
C PRO A 95 -28.35 8.25 9.00
N PRO A 96 -28.52 7.87 7.72
CA PRO A 96 -27.75 6.78 7.14
C PRO A 96 -26.28 7.08 7.37
N ILE A 97 -25.55 6.13 7.95
CA ILE A 97 -24.10 6.25 8.09
C ILE A 97 -23.56 6.34 6.67
N ARG A 98 -23.15 7.54 6.27
CA ARG A 98 -22.56 7.78 4.96
C ARG A 98 -21.18 7.11 4.92
N SER A 99 -20.78 6.64 3.75
CA SER A 99 -19.40 6.20 3.57
C SER A 99 -18.46 7.34 3.92
N ILE A 100 -17.33 7.05 4.56
CA ILE A 100 -16.34 8.07 4.94
C ILE A 100 -15.88 8.89 3.72
N THR A 101 -15.86 8.27 2.54
CA THR A 101 -15.50 8.87 1.24
C THR A 101 -16.61 9.70 0.56
N ASP A 102 -17.78 9.85 1.18
CA ASP A 102 -18.87 10.66 0.61
C ASP A 102 -18.42 12.14 0.54
N PRO A 103 -18.53 12.83 -0.62
CA PRO A 103 -18.17 14.24 -0.74
C PRO A 103 -18.93 15.17 0.21
N ALA A 104 -20.07 14.72 0.75
CA ALA A 104 -20.78 15.47 1.79
C ALA A 104 -20.02 15.52 3.13
N ASN A 105 -19.07 14.61 3.37
CA ASN A 105 -18.25 14.57 4.59
C ASN A 105 -17.05 15.54 4.53
N THR A 106 -16.69 16.05 3.35
CA THR A 106 -15.65 17.07 3.17
C THR A 106 -16.19 18.51 3.19
N GLY A 107 -17.52 18.67 3.24
CA GLY A 107 -18.18 19.99 3.25
C GLY A 107 -17.95 20.78 4.55
N PRO A 108 -18.16 22.11 4.54
CA PRO A 108 -17.94 22.97 5.71
C PRO A 108 -18.76 22.55 6.94
N ASP A 109 -19.91 21.92 6.75
CA ASP A 109 -20.83 21.49 7.81
C ASP A 109 -20.43 20.18 8.52
N ALA A 110 -19.42 19.46 8.02
CA ALA A 110 -18.97 18.22 8.64
C ALA A 110 -18.11 18.47 9.90
N SER A 111 -18.24 17.59 10.89
CA SER A 111 -17.44 17.66 12.11
C SER A 111 -15.94 17.52 11.80
N PRO A 112 -15.04 18.18 12.58
CA PRO A 112 -13.59 18.11 12.34
C PRO A 112 -13.05 16.67 12.28
N ALA A 113 -13.57 15.77 13.13
CA ALA A 113 -13.17 14.37 13.14
C ALA A 113 -13.59 13.62 11.86
N VAL A 114 -14.78 13.90 11.32
CA VAL A 114 -15.26 13.28 10.07
C VAL A 114 -14.49 13.80 8.86
N LYS A 115 -14.14 15.09 8.83
CA LYS A 115 -13.29 15.68 7.80
C LYS A 115 -11.90 15.03 7.79
N ALA A 116 -11.26 14.94 8.95
CA ALA A 116 -9.94 14.31 9.07
C ALA A 116 -9.98 12.82 8.67
N ALA A 117 -11.03 12.09 9.06
CA ALA A 117 -11.19 10.70 8.65
C ALA A 117 -11.47 10.55 7.14
N ALA A 118 -12.23 11.46 6.55
CA ALA A 118 -12.51 11.48 5.11
C ALA A 118 -11.24 11.78 4.30
N GLU A 119 -10.43 12.73 4.75
CA GLU A 119 -9.15 13.08 4.16
C GLU A 119 -8.14 11.94 4.27
N ALA A 120 -7.94 11.38 5.47
CA ALA A 120 -7.06 10.23 5.67
C ALA A 120 -7.48 9.03 4.80
N LYS A 121 -8.80 8.76 4.72
CA LYS A 121 -9.31 7.69 3.86
C LYS A 121 -9.13 8.00 2.38
N ALA A 122 -9.28 9.25 1.96
CA ALA A 122 -9.02 9.63 0.58
C ALA A 122 -7.55 9.39 0.22
N GLU A 123 -6.61 9.69 1.12
CA GLU A 123 -5.18 9.39 0.92
C GLU A 123 -4.92 7.87 0.83
N ASP A 124 -5.51 7.08 1.74
CA ASP A 124 -5.40 5.62 1.74
C ASP A 124 -5.98 5.01 0.45
N ASP A 125 -7.14 5.49 0.00
CA ASP A 125 -7.79 5.00 -1.23
C ASP A 125 -6.99 5.37 -2.49
N GLN A 126 -6.15 6.41 -2.43
CA GLN A 126 -5.20 6.76 -3.49
C GLN A 126 -3.92 5.93 -3.48
N ALA A 127 -3.63 5.19 -2.40
CA ALA A 127 -2.41 4.37 -2.30
C ALA A 127 -2.20 3.39 -3.47
N PRO A 128 -3.18 2.58 -3.94
CA PRO A 128 -2.96 1.69 -5.07
C PRO A 128 -2.62 2.43 -6.37
N GLN A 129 -3.21 3.61 -6.60
CA GLN A 129 -2.92 4.43 -7.77
C GLN A 129 -1.54 5.08 -7.68
N LYS A 130 -1.18 5.64 -6.53
CA LYS A 130 0.17 6.16 -6.24
C LYS A 130 1.23 5.07 -6.42
N ALA A 131 1.02 3.87 -5.86
CA ALA A 131 1.93 2.74 -6.01
C ALA A 131 2.13 2.35 -7.48
N LYS A 132 1.06 2.32 -8.28
CA LYS A 132 1.15 2.06 -9.72
C LYS A 132 1.95 3.13 -10.46
N ALA A 133 1.73 4.41 -10.13
CA ALA A 133 2.47 5.53 -10.70
C ALA A 133 3.96 5.45 -10.36
N ILE A 134 4.30 5.14 -9.10
CA ILE A 134 5.70 4.97 -8.65
C ILE A 134 6.38 3.81 -9.37
N ARG A 135 5.72 2.66 -9.51
CA ARG A 135 6.28 1.53 -10.28
C ARG A 135 6.56 1.92 -11.72
N TYR A 136 5.67 2.71 -12.33
CA TYR A 136 5.88 3.22 -13.69
C TYR A 136 7.07 4.19 -13.76
N LEU A 137 7.17 5.14 -12.83
CA LEU A 137 8.30 6.07 -12.75
C LEU A 137 9.63 5.32 -12.52
N ALA A 138 9.64 4.31 -11.63
CA ALA A 138 10.82 3.48 -11.39
C ALA A 138 11.29 2.73 -12.65
N SER A 139 10.34 2.29 -13.50
CA SER A 139 10.67 1.64 -14.77
C SER A 139 11.33 2.58 -15.79
N ARG A 140 11.14 3.89 -15.65
CA ARG A 140 11.78 4.92 -16.50
C ARG A 140 13.15 5.35 -15.95
N GLY A 141 13.34 5.28 -14.63
CA GLY A 141 14.58 5.67 -13.94
C GLY A 141 14.79 7.19 -13.89
N CYS A 142 15.86 7.64 -13.23
CA CYS A 142 16.14 9.04 -12.92
C CYS A 142 17.08 9.74 -13.93
N GLY A 143 16.98 9.40 -15.22
CA GLY A 143 17.84 10.01 -16.24
C GLY A 143 17.40 11.41 -16.68
N GLU A 144 18.22 12.08 -17.51
CA GLU A 144 17.90 13.37 -18.14
C GLU A 144 16.55 13.37 -18.87
N CYS A 145 16.17 12.20 -19.39
CA CYS A 145 14.91 11.91 -20.03
C CYS A 145 13.67 12.26 -19.16
N TYR A 146 13.78 12.17 -17.82
CA TYR A 146 12.69 12.45 -16.86
C TYR A 146 13.23 13.03 -15.53
N PRO A 147 13.64 14.31 -15.51
CA PRO A 147 14.32 14.92 -14.37
C PRO A 147 13.45 14.96 -13.10
N ASP A 148 12.14 15.11 -13.25
CA ASP A 148 11.19 15.17 -12.12
C ASP A 148 10.99 13.83 -11.40
N THR A 149 11.51 12.73 -11.97
CA THR A 149 11.35 11.39 -11.40
C THR A 149 12.04 11.25 -10.05
N GLU A 150 13.21 11.88 -9.89
CA GLU A 150 13.94 11.84 -8.63
C GLU A 150 13.14 12.52 -7.51
N ASP A 151 12.64 13.72 -7.76
CA ASP A 151 11.85 14.49 -6.79
C ASP A 151 10.55 13.77 -6.44
N ALA A 152 9.89 13.16 -7.43
CA ALA A 152 8.72 12.33 -7.20
C ALA A 152 9.02 11.09 -6.34
N MET A 153 10.18 10.44 -6.52
CA MET A 153 10.62 9.32 -5.68
C MET A 153 10.96 9.76 -4.26
N ILE A 154 11.60 10.92 -4.09
CA ILE A 154 11.88 11.50 -2.78
C ILE A 154 10.57 11.80 -2.06
N ALA A 155 9.61 12.44 -2.72
CA ALA A 155 8.28 12.71 -2.15
C ALA A 155 7.52 11.42 -1.80
N ALA A 156 7.64 10.37 -2.62
CA ALA A 156 7.03 9.08 -2.33
C ALA A 156 7.65 8.35 -1.12
N MET A 157 8.93 8.59 -0.82
CA MET A 157 9.57 8.08 0.41
C MET A 157 9.11 8.83 1.67
N ASP A 158 8.46 9.98 1.53
CA ASP A 158 7.87 10.76 2.63
C ASP A 158 6.34 10.56 2.77
N ASP A 159 5.73 9.70 1.95
CA ASP A 159 4.29 9.43 2.00
C ASP A 159 3.92 8.73 3.33
N CYS A 160 2.76 9.08 3.89
CA CYS A 160 2.25 8.50 5.13
C CYS A 160 2.08 6.96 5.04
N SER A 161 1.76 6.45 3.86
CA SER A 161 1.52 5.02 3.63
C SER A 161 2.82 4.24 3.45
N GLU A 162 3.02 3.22 4.29
CA GLU A 162 4.17 2.31 4.21
C GLU A 162 4.27 1.63 2.84
N VAL A 163 3.13 1.32 2.21
CA VAL A 163 3.09 0.65 0.91
C VAL A 163 3.74 1.52 -0.16
N ILE A 164 3.49 2.83 -0.11
CA ILE A 164 4.04 3.81 -1.06
C ILE A 164 5.54 3.95 -0.86
N ARG A 165 5.98 4.18 0.39
CA ARG A 165 7.42 4.27 0.72
C ARG A 165 8.17 3.01 0.32
N TYR A 166 7.58 1.83 0.58
CA TYR A 166 8.17 0.55 0.19
C TYR A 166 8.29 0.38 -1.32
N GLU A 167 7.23 0.70 -2.08
CA GLU A 167 7.25 0.59 -3.54
C GLU A 167 8.23 1.60 -4.18
N ALA A 168 8.40 2.78 -3.59
CA ALA A 168 9.41 3.75 -4.03
C ALA A 168 10.83 3.17 -3.90
N VAL A 169 11.21 2.70 -2.72
CA VAL A 169 12.56 2.16 -2.47
C VAL A 169 12.79 0.85 -3.25
N LYS A 170 11.77 0.00 -3.38
CA LYS A 170 11.83 -1.23 -4.20
C LYS A 170 11.99 -0.91 -5.69
N GLY A 171 11.30 0.12 -6.17
CA GLY A 171 11.44 0.64 -7.52
C GLY A 171 12.87 1.10 -7.77
N LEU A 172 13.41 1.98 -6.91
CA LEU A 172 14.78 2.46 -6.97
C LEU A 172 15.79 1.30 -6.99
N ARG A 173 15.62 0.29 -6.14
CA ARG A 173 16.49 -0.90 -6.14
C ARG A 173 16.53 -1.61 -7.50
N SER A 174 15.41 -1.61 -8.22
CA SER A 174 15.31 -2.22 -9.54
C SER A 174 15.92 -1.34 -10.64
N SER A 175 15.96 -0.02 -10.41
CA SER A 175 16.55 0.96 -11.33
C SER A 175 18.07 1.08 -11.17
N VAL A 176 18.60 0.88 -9.97
CA VAL A 176 20.05 0.96 -9.70
C VAL A 176 20.77 -0.24 -10.34
N GLY A 177 21.81 0.05 -11.12
CA GLY A 177 22.59 -0.96 -11.86
C GLY A 177 22.07 -1.25 -13.28
N GLY A 178 20.92 -0.70 -13.66
CA GLY A 178 20.44 -0.73 -15.04
C GLY A 178 20.92 0.47 -15.85
N THR A 179 21.52 0.24 -17.02
CA THR A 179 21.66 1.30 -18.01
C THR A 179 20.29 1.56 -18.62
N CYS A 180 19.74 2.77 -18.52
CA CYS A 180 18.55 3.11 -19.30
C CYS A 180 18.85 3.00 -20.79
N GLN A 181 17.89 2.42 -21.53
CA GLN A 181 17.99 2.25 -22.97
C GLN A 181 18.20 3.58 -23.72
N CYS A 182 17.64 4.68 -23.22
CA CYS A 182 17.74 5.99 -23.88
C CYS A 182 18.98 6.77 -23.47
N CYS A 183 19.26 6.82 -22.16
CA CYS A 183 20.16 7.82 -21.59
C CYS A 183 21.50 7.18 -21.08
N ARG A 184 21.65 5.83 -21.05
CA ARG A 184 22.82 5.04 -20.57
C ARG A 184 23.41 5.39 -19.17
N GLU A 185 22.93 6.44 -18.52
CA GLU A 185 23.45 7.01 -17.26
C GLU A 185 22.42 6.94 -16.10
N ASN A 186 21.31 6.22 -16.26
CA ASN A 186 20.16 6.25 -15.33
C ASN A 186 20.36 5.47 -14.02
N SER A 187 21.52 5.57 -13.37
CA SER A 187 21.57 5.21 -11.96
C SER A 187 20.87 6.32 -11.17
N CYS A 188 19.74 6.01 -10.54
CA CYS A 188 19.13 6.86 -9.50
C CYS A 188 20.05 6.88 -8.25
N CYS A 189 21.24 7.46 -8.38
CA CYS A 189 22.29 7.48 -7.36
C CYS A 189 22.85 8.90 -7.17
N THR A 190 21.98 9.90 -7.32
CA THR A 190 22.32 11.29 -7.02
C THR A 190 22.58 11.46 -5.52
N PRO A 191 23.45 12.41 -5.11
CA PRO A 191 23.76 12.63 -3.70
C PRO A 191 22.52 13.02 -2.88
N LYS A 192 21.61 13.81 -3.47
CA LYS A 192 20.33 14.19 -2.87
C LYS A 192 19.49 12.98 -2.51
N LEU A 193 19.31 12.04 -3.44
CA LEU A 193 18.55 10.82 -3.21
C LEU A 193 19.24 9.90 -2.19
N LEU A 194 20.58 9.78 -2.25
CA LEU A 194 21.35 8.96 -1.31
C LEU A 194 21.29 9.48 0.11
N LYS A 195 21.33 10.80 0.31
CA LYS A 195 21.10 11.43 1.60
C LYS A 195 19.73 11.04 2.16
N LYS A 196 18.67 11.15 1.35
CA LYS A 196 17.31 10.77 1.78
C LYS A 196 17.19 9.29 2.12
N LEU A 197 17.82 8.41 1.35
CA LEU A 197 17.85 6.97 1.65
C LEU A 197 18.61 6.68 2.94
N TYR A 198 19.66 7.44 3.25
CA TYR A 198 20.43 7.30 4.48
C TYR A 198 19.60 7.71 5.70
N GLU A 199 18.92 8.86 5.61
CA GLU A 199 17.93 9.33 6.61
C GLU A 199 16.89 8.22 6.87
N LEU A 200 16.28 7.70 5.81
CA LEU A 200 15.29 6.63 5.88
C LEU A 200 15.84 5.32 6.50
N ALA A 201 17.10 4.98 6.23
CA ALA A 201 17.70 3.70 6.64
C ALA A 201 18.27 3.69 8.07
N TYR A 202 18.75 4.83 8.54
CA TYR A 202 19.61 4.91 9.73
C TYR A 202 19.23 5.99 10.73
N GLU A 203 18.49 7.03 10.31
CA GLU A 203 18.17 8.14 11.22
C GLU A 203 17.25 7.70 12.35
N ARG A 204 17.50 8.29 13.51
CA ARG A 204 16.79 8.01 14.76
C ARG A 204 16.31 9.31 15.36
N ASN A 205 15.19 9.26 16.05
CA ASN A 205 14.71 10.36 16.88
C ASN A 205 15.48 10.45 18.21
N ASP A 206 15.20 11.47 19.00
CA ASP A 206 15.82 11.70 20.31
C ASP A 206 15.59 10.55 21.31
N ALA A 207 14.53 9.76 21.11
CA ALA A 207 14.23 8.56 21.90
C ALA A 207 15.03 7.33 21.44
N GLY A 208 15.90 7.46 20.43
CA GLY A 208 16.68 6.37 19.87
C GLY A 208 15.91 5.41 18.96
N CYS A 209 14.63 5.67 18.68
CA CYS A 209 13.82 4.92 17.73
C CYS A 209 14.11 5.37 16.29
N TYR A 210 14.05 4.43 15.33
CA TYR A 210 14.19 4.78 13.91
C TYR A 210 13.05 5.70 13.45
N LEU A 211 13.37 6.71 12.62
CA LEU A 211 12.35 7.57 12.02
C LEU A 211 11.42 6.78 11.09
N GLU A 212 11.98 5.93 10.23
CA GLU A 212 11.19 4.98 9.45
C GLU A 212 10.81 3.79 10.34
N SER A 213 9.51 3.62 10.59
CA SER A 213 8.99 2.55 11.43
C SER A 213 9.14 1.16 10.78
N SER A 214 9.00 1.06 9.45
CA SER A 214 9.06 -0.24 8.75
C SER A 214 10.47 -0.75 8.52
N ALA A 215 10.81 -1.87 9.18
CA ALA A 215 12.08 -2.55 8.99
C ALA A 215 12.33 -2.99 7.54
N ARG A 216 11.25 -3.29 6.79
CA ARG A 216 11.32 -3.69 5.38
C ARG A 216 11.75 -2.53 4.49
N VAL A 217 11.22 -1.33 4.73
CA VAL A 217 11.60 -0.10 4.01
C VAL A 217 13.06 0.22 4.30
N ARG A 218 13.46 0.24 5.59
CA ARG A 218 14.86 0.48 6.00
C ARG A 218 15.83 -0.50 5.34
N ARG A 219 15.51 -1.80 5.33
CA ARG A 219 16.37 -2.82 4.70
C ARG A 219 16.56 -2.57 3.21
N ASN A 220 15.49 -2.23 2.47
CA ASN A 220 15.63 -1.98 1.04
C ASN A 220 16.41 -0.70 0.77
N ALA A 221 16.28 0.34 1.60
CA ALA A 221 17.04 1.57 1.44
C ALA A 221 18.55 1.32 1.56
N ARG A 222 18.98 0.48 2.52
CA ARG A 222 20.38 0.04 2.63
C ARG A 222 20.88 -0.67 1.38
N LEU A 223 20.04 -1.54 0.79
CA LEU A 223 20.40 -2.25 -0.44
C LEU A 223 20.56 -1.29 -1.62
N VAL A 224 19.73 -0.25 -1.72
CA VAL A 224 19.87 0.80 -2.75
C VAL A 224 21.18 1.56 -2.54
N ILE A 225 21.47 2.01 -1.32
CA ILE A 225 22.73 2.71 -0.98
C ILE A 225 23.95 1.86 -1.34
N CYS A 226 23.96 0.58 -0.97
CA CYS A 226 25.06 -0.34 -1.33
C CYS A 226 25.21 -0.50 -2.85
N SER A 227 24.09 -0.58 -3.58
CA SER A 227 24.11 -0.73 -5.04
C SER A 227 24.59 0.53 -5.75
N CYS A 228 24.44 1.69 -5.13
CA CYS A 228 24.96 2.98 -5.60
C CYS A 228 26.44 3.24 -5.25
N GLY A 229 27.13 2.30 -4.60
CA GLY A 229 28.53 2.46 -4.19
C GLY A 229 28.73 3.13 -2.83
N GLY A 230 27.67 3.29 -2.03
CA GLY A 230 27.72 3.92 -0.71
C GLY A 230 27.14 5.33 -0.69
N VAL A 231 27.17 5.97 0.48
CA VAL A 231 26.79 7.40 0.62
C VAL A 231 27.99 8.23 0.16
N PRO A 232 27.82 9.20 -0.75
CA PRO A 232 28.87 10.15 -1.05
C PRO A 232 29.28 10.81 0.27
N SER A 233 30.57 10.85 0.55
CA SER A 233 31.11 11.55 1.71
C SER A 233 30.95 13.05 1.45
N ASP A 234 29.72 13.54 1.56
CA ASP A 234 29.38 14.96 1.42
C ASP A 234 29.97 15.68 2.61
N GLY A 235 31.28 15.98 2.53
CA GLY A 235 31.99 16.82 3.47
C GLY A 235 31.66 16.53 4.92
N ILE A 236 31.83 15.27 5.38
CA ILE A 236 32.24 15.08 6.76
C ILE A 236 33.56 15.84 6.86
N GLU A 237 33.45 17.12 7.21
CA GLU A 237 34.50 17.94 7.79
C GLU A 237 35.19 17.00 8.75
N SER A 238 36.39 16.56 8.35
CA SER A 238 37.11 15.47 8.97
C SER A 238 36.94 15.60 10.46
N VAL A 239 36.09 14.76 11.06
CA VAL A 239 35.93 14.77 12.51
C VAL A 239 37.36 14.63 13.00
N PRO A 240 37.92 15.59 13.76
CA PRO A 240 39.29 15.50 14.21
C PRO A 240 39.44 14.12 14.80
N VAL A 241 40.33 13.31 14.21
CA VAL A 241 40.62 11.99 14.71
C VAL A 241 41.29 12.23 16.06
N GLU A 242 40.49 12.35 17.13
CA GLU A 242 40.93 12.23 18.52
C GLU A 242 41.24 10.74 18.78
N GLY A 243 42.21 10.22 18.02
CA GLY A 243 43.07 9.16 18.50
C GLY A 243 44.32 9.85 19.02
N PRO A 244 44.88 9.45 20.18
CA PRO A 244 46.19 9.94 20.58
C PRO A 244 47.13 9.71 19.41
N ALA A 245 47.69 10.79 18.86
CA ALA A 245 48.79 10.70 17.93
C ALA A 245 49.76 9.71 18.56
N SER A 246 50.04 8.61 17.86
CA SER A 246 51.06 7.64 18.23
C SER A 246 52.40 8.37 18.24
N GLY A 247 52.64 9.10 19.32
CA GLY A 247 53.91 9.62 19.72
C GLY A 247 54.77 8.42 20.12
N ASP A 248 55.93 8.37 19.51
CA ASP A 248 57.08 7.61 19.95
C ASP A 248 56.87 6.10 20.06
N SER A 249 57.00 5.46 18.89
CA SER A 249 57.66 4.16 18.81
C SER A 249 59.06 4.26 19.43
N ALA A 250 59.14 4.11 20.75
CA ALA A 250 60.38 3.76 21.42
C ALA A 250 60.84 2.39 20.90
N PRO A 251 62.14 2.20 20.59
CA PRO A 251 62.66 0.91 20.14
C PRO A 251 62.57 -0.10 21.28
N VAL A 252 61.69 -1.09 21.14
CA VAL A 252 61.65 -2.25 22.04
C VAL A 252 62.89 -3.11 21.77
N PRO A 253 63.71 -3.43 22.79
CA PRO A 253 64.87 -4.29 22.61
C PRO A 253 64.46 -5.73 22.32
N ALA A 254 65.19 -6.33 21.38
CA ALA A 254 65.09 -7.72 20.97
C ALA A 254 65.22 -8.68 22.17
N GLY A 255 64.27 -9.60 22.31
CA GLY A 255 64.24 -10.58 23.39
C GLY A 255 63.47 -11.84 23.02
N GLU A 256 64.21 -12.76 22.43
CA GLU A 256 64.11 -14.22 22.61
C GLU A 256 63.01 -15.04 21.93
N ILE A 257 63.52 -16.08 21.27
CA ILE A 257 62.88 -17.04 20.37
C ILE A 257 62.57 -18.33 21.15
N ALA A 258 61.41 -18.96 20.86
CA ALA A 258 61.17 -20.42 20.68
C ALA A 258 59.80 -20.88 21.25
N PRO A 259 59.32 -22.12 20.96
CA PRO A 259 58.95 -22.70 19.65
C PRO A 259 57.50 -23.30 19.68
N PRO A 260 56.99 -23.95 18.60
CA PRO A 260 55.57 -24.22 18.40
C PRO A 260 55.11 -25.56 19.00
N VAL A 261 53.91 -25.61 19.59
CA VAL A 261 53.28 -26.86 20.05
C VAL A 261 51.91 -27.05 19.39
N ALA A 262 51.92 -28.02 18.47
CA ALA A 262 50.96 -29.07 18.16
C ALA A 262 49.44 -28.83 18.26
N ALA A 263 48.80 -29.23 17.16
CA ALA A 263 47.39 -29.52 16.96
C ALA A 263 46.78 -30.44 18.02
N THR A 264 45.48 -30.27 18.29
CA THR A 264 44.59 -31.36 18.68
C THR A 264 43.20 -31.15 18.07
N THR A 265 42.88 -32.05 17.16
CA THR A 265 41.57 -32.42 16.67
C THR A 265 40.69 -32.91 17.82
N ASP A 266 39.46 -32.42 17.93
CA ASP A 266 38.38 -33.27 18.45
C ASP A 266 37.01 -32.85 17.90
N GLN A 267 36.33 -33.87 17.40
CA GLN A 267 35.05 -33.86 16.70
C GLN A 267 34.11 -34.73 17.54
N PRO A 268 32.90 -34.30 17.93
CA PRO A 268 31.88 -35.22 18.38
C PRO A 268 30.89 -35.48 17.25
N THR A 269 31.06 -36.67 16.67
CA THR A 269 30.04 -37.44 15.97
C THR A 269 28.77 -37.53 16.80
N SER A 270 27.64 -37.13 16.23
CA SER A 270 26.31 -37.55 16.72
C SER A 270 25.49 -38.05 15.54
N GLN A 271 25.34 -39.38 15.51
CA GLN A 271 24.47 -40.13 14.62
C GLN A 271 23.05 -40.16 15.20
N SER A 272 22.02 -39.94 14.38
CA SER A 272 20.75 -40.71 14.34
C SER A 272 19.74 -40.12 13.33
N PRO A 273 18.66 -40.83 12.93
CA PRO A 273 18.67 -41.74 11.80
C PRO A 273 17.68 -41.37 10.69
N SER A 274 17.83 -42.08 9.58
CA SER A 274 16.97 -42.19 8.40
C SER A 274 15.49 -42.46 8.71
N GLN A 275 14.57 -41.87 7.93
CA GLN A 275 13.47 -42.59 7.24
C GLN A 275 12.63 -41.69 6.30
N SER A 276 12.28 -42.29 5.14
CA SER A 276 11.19 -42.01 4.16
C SER A 276 11.17 -40.63 3.48
N GLU A 277 11.51 -40.49 2.20
CA GLU A 277 10.78 -40.95 0.99
C GLU A 277 9.29 -40.59 1.02
N ASP A 278 8.93 -39.50 0.34
CA ASP A 278 7.71 -39.46 -0.48
C ASP A 278 7.85 -38.42 -1.60
N ALA A 279 7.49 -38.89 -2.79
CA ALA A 279 7.61 -38.24 -4.07
C ALA A 279 6.47 -37.25 -4.33
N VAL A 280 6.76 -36.10 -4.94
CA VAL A 280 5.82 -35.33 -5.78
C VAL A 280 6.67 -34.57 -6.81
N GLU A 281 6.89 -35.17 -7.97
CA GLU A 281 6.17 -34.88 -9.23
C GLU A 281 6.47 -33.48 -9.79
N GLU A 282 7.45 -33.49 -10.69
CA GLU A 282 7.82 -32.41 -11.59
C GLU A 282 6.71 -32.24 -12.65
N THR A 283 6.02 -31.10 -12.63
CA THR A 283 5.23 -30.65 -13.78
C THR A 283 5.78 -29.33 -14.28
N SER A 284 6.63 -29.45 -15.29
CA SER A 284 6.94 -28.39 -16.24
C SER A 284 5.69 -28.05 -17.06
N GLN A 285 5.23 -26.81 -17.01
CA GLN A 285 4.37 -26.24 -18.06
C GLN A 285 4.83 -24.83 -18.43
N SER A 286 5.51 -24.80 -19.57
CA SER A 286 5.62 -23.66 -20.47
C SER A 286 4.23 -23.26 -20.99
N VAL A 287 3.92 -21.97 -21.03
CA VAL A 287 2.95 -21.44 -21.99
C VAL A 287 3.35 -20.04 -22.44
N ALA A 288 3.47 -19.95 -23.76
CA ALA A 288 3.60 -18.73 -24.54
C ALA A 288 2.22 -18.05 -24.71
N ALA A 289 2.29 -16.73 -24.92
CA ALA A 289 1.47 -15.86 -25.78
C ALA A 289 -0.07 -16.04 -25.89
N ALA A 290 -0.72 -14.88 -25.72
CA ALA A 290 -2.02 -14.44 -26.25
C ALA A 290 -3.29 -15.13 -25.72
N ASP A 291 -4.11 -14.39 -24.96
CA ASP A 291 -5.40 -13.91 -25.49
C ASP A 291 -6.13 -12.98 -24.50
N ASP A 292 -6.93 -12.10 -25.09
CA ASP A 292 -7.55 -10.89 -24.54
C ASP A 292 -8.96 -11.21 -24.01
N HIS A 293 -9.21 -11.13 -22.69
CA HIS A 293 -10.56 -11.24 -22.10
C HIS A 293 -10.80 -10.24 -20.95
N PRO A 294 -11.96 -9.57 -20.91
CA PRO A 294 -12.28 -8.57 -19.90
C PRO A 294 -12.68 -9.18 -18.55
N ILE A 295 -12.07 -8.69 -17.48
CA ILE A 295 -12.36 -9.05 -16.09
C ILE A 295 -13.69 -8.40 -15.66
N ALA A 296 -14.72 -9.21 -15.47
CA ALA A 296 -15.93 -8.82 -14.75
C ALA A 296 -15.67 -8.88 -13.24
N VAL A 297 -15.73 -7.72 -12.58
CA VAL A 297 -15.64 -7.60 -11.11
C VAL A 297 -16.98 -8.00 -10.50
N VAL A 298 -17.06 -9.22 -9.96
CA VAL A 298 -18.17 -9.69 -9.13
C VAL A 298 -17.84 -9.37 -7.67
N GLY A 299 -18.50 -8.35 -7.12
CA GLY A 299 -18.44 -8.05 -5.69
C GLY A 299 -19.30 -9.02 -4.89
N MET A 300 -18.67 -9.94 -4.16
CA MET A 300 -19.34 -10.72 -3.12
C MET A 300 -19.31 -9.95 -1.80
N VAL A 301 -20.46 -9.51 -1.33
CA VAL A 301 -20.68 -8.98 0.02
C VAL A 301 -20.95 -10.18 0.93
N THR A 302 -20.05 -10.49 1.85
CA THR A 302 -20.30 -11.47 2.92
C THR A 302 -20.98 -10.77 4.09
N GLU A 303 -22.22 -11.14 4.37
CA GLU A 303 -22.95 -10.78 5.59
C GLU A 303 -22.35 -11.51 6.80
N THR A 304 -21.70 -10.78 7.71
CA THR A 304 -21.32 -11.31 9.03
C THR A 304 -22.51 -11.25 9.98
N THR A 305 -22.90 -12.44 10.45
CA THR A 305 -23.94 -12.68 11.46
C THR A 305 -23.51 -12.09 12.81
N SER A 306 -24.33 -11.16 13.31
CA SER A 306 -24.18 -10.53 14.62
C SER A 306 -24.48 -11.53 15.74
N THR A 307 -23.45 -11.86 16.53
CA THR A 307 -23.60 -12.64 17.77
C THR A 307 -23.77 -11.65 18.92
N LYS A 308 -24.93 -11.77 19.57
CA LYS A 308 -25.41 -10.99 20.71
C LYS A 308 -24.54 -11.27 21.94
N LEU A 309 -23.79 -10.28 22.44
CA LEU A 309 -23.20 -10.31 23.78
C LEU A 309 -24.02 -9.47 24.76
N PRO A 310 -24.14 -9.91 26.04
CA PRO A 310 -24.95 -9.24 27.04
C PRO A 310 -24.29 -7.95 27.55
N THR A 311 -25.16 -6.98 27.80
CA THR A 311 -24.91 -5.70 28.47
C THR A 311 -24.30 -5.92 29.86
N ALA A 312 -23.11 -5.38 30.10
CA ALA A 312 -22.53 -5.24 31.43
C ALA A 312 -22.72 -3.81 31.93
N THR A 313 -23.39 -3.75 33.08
CA THR A 313 -23.76 -2.59 33.88
C THR A 313 -22.55 -1.77 34.33
N THR A 314 -22.65 -0.46 34.18
CA THR A 314 -21.82 0.58 34.78
C THR A 314 -21.77 0.45 36.31
N ALA A 315 -20.59 0.12 36.85
CA ALA A 315 -20.24 0.34 38.25
C ALA A 315 -18.79 0.87 38.33
N GLY A 316 -18.59 1.85 39.21
CA GLY A 316 -17.42 2.73 39.25
C GLY A 316 -16.08 2.01 39.37
N PHE A 317 -15.12 2.50 38.59
CA PHE A 317 -13.72 2.12 38.67
C PHE A 317 -13.05 2.94 39.79
N VAL A 318 -12.87 2.31 40.95
CA VAL A 318 -12.01 2.81 42.03
C VAL A 318 -10.60 2.32 41.75
N LEU A 319 -9.67 3.25 41.55
CA LEU A 319 -8.24 2.94 41.44
C LEU A 319 -7.71 2.46 42.81
N PRO A 320 -6.97 1.33 42.87
CA PRO A 320 -6.24 0.97 44.08
C PRO A 320 -5.09 1.98 44.31
N ALA A 321 -5.03 2.51 45.53
CA ALA A 321 -3.79 3.03 46.09
C ALA A 321 -2.80 1.86 46.23
N ASP A 322 -1.51 2.14 46.10
CA ASP A 322 -0.38 1.19 46.23
C ASP A 322 0.09 0.59 44.89
N PHE A 323 0.64 1.46 44.05
CA PHE A 323 1.65 1.08 43.06
C PHE A 323 3.01 1.65 43.54
N ASP A 324 3.65 0.93 44.45
CA ASP A 324 5.05 1.16 44.82
C ASP A 324 5.95 0.65 43.69
N VAL A 325 6.56 1.59 42.96
CA VAL A 325 7.63 1.31 42.00
C VAL A 325 8.95 1.24 42.77
N PRO A 326 9.61 0.07 42.88
CA PRO A 326 10.92 0.03 43.52
C PRO A 326 11.95 0.77 42.65
N PRO A 327 12.92 1.47 43.26
CA PRO A 327 13.98 2.13 42.52
C PRO A 327 14.85 1.09 41.81
N GLN A 328 14.93 1.18 40.47
CA GLN A 328 15.91 0.45 39.69
C GLN A 328 17.30 0.92 40.11
N SER A 329 18.06 0.00 40.71
CA SER A 329 19.46 0.16 41.03
C SER A 329 20.30 0.20 39.76
N ASP A 330 21.01 1.30 39.55
CA ASP A 330 22.16 1.36 38.66
C ASP A 330 23.25 0.43 39.19
N ASN A 331 23.64 -0.56 38.37
CA ASN A 331 24.96 -1.20 38.42
C ASN A 331 25.14 -1.95 37.09
N GLU A 332 26.08 -1.49 36.25
CA GLU A 332 27.42 -2.10 36.08
C GLU A 332 27.34 -3.40 35.24
N SER A 333 28.24 -3.77 34.35
CA SER A 333 29.61 -3.40 34.04
C SER A 333 30.03 -4.40 32.95
N PHE A 334 30.88 -3.97 32.02
CA PHE A 334 31.81 -4.81 31.25
C PHE A 334 31.29 -6.04 30.46
N ARG A 335 31.38 -5.94 29.13
CA ARG A 335 32.14 -6.93 28.34
C ARG A 335 32.56 -6.36 26.98
N ARG A 336 33.85 -6.00 26.90
CA ARG A 336 34.63 -6.02 25.65
C ARG A 336 35.24 -7.42 25.53
N GLU A 337 35.05 -8.05 24.39
CA GLU A 337 36.01 -8.94 23.73
C GLU A 337 35.94 -8.64 22.22
#